data_AF-A0AAE5A9N7-F1
#
_entry.id   AF-A0AAE5A9N7-F1
#
_cell.length_a   1.000
_cell.length_b   1.000
_cell.length_c   1.000
_cell.angle_alpha   90.00
_cell.angle_beta   90.00
_cell.angle_gamma   90.00
#
_symmetry.space_group_name_H-M   'P 1'
#
loop_
_entity.id
_entity.type
_entity.pdbx_description
1 polymer ?
#
loop_
_entity_poly.entity_id
_entity_poly.type
_entity_poly.pdbx_seq_one_letter_code
_entity_poly.pdbx_strand_id
1 'polypeptide(L)'
;MLDQYRIYVEMADRVSARRGLTNSFFLSLNTGIFALVAAFGKIPLPDRTWWLVIPLIAVLGQCFAWFYLVRSYRLLNSAKYQVVGALEERLPASPFWRAEWWALGEGNDRSRYWPLSHIEQWIPILFGLAYISAFLAITFT
;
A
#
# COMPACT_ATOMS: atom_id res chain seq x y z
N MET A 1 -3.94 -19.04 -27.84
CA MET A 1 -2.80 -18.67 -26.95
C MET A 1 -2.75 -17.17 -26.71
N LEU A 2 -2.80 -16.32 -27.75
CA LEU A 2 -2.81 -14.85 -27.58
C LEU A 2 -3.99 -14.34 -26.72
N ASP A 3 -5.20 -14.88 -26.86
CA ASP A 3 -6.34 -14.46 -26.03
C ASP A 3 -6.17 -14.81 -24.55
N GLN A 4 -5.60 -15.98 -24.23
CA GLN A 4 -5.31 -16.37 -22.85
C GLN A 4 -4.28 -15.43 -22.22
N TYR A 5 -3.23 -15.09 -22.98
CA TYR A 5 -2.23 -14.10 -22.57
C TYR A 5 -2.87 -12.74 -22.33
N ARG A 6 -3.67 -12.24 -23.29
CA ARG A 6 -4.37 -10.96 -23.18
C ARG A 6 -5.26 -10.91 -21.94
N ILE A 7 -6.13 -11.89 -21.73
CA ILE A 7 -7.02 -11.96 -20.56
C ILE A 7 -6.19 -11.96 -19.26
N TYR A 8 -5.08 -12.69 -19.23
CA TYR A 8 -4.25 -12.77 -18.03
C TYR A 8 -3.53 -11.46 -17.71
N VAL A 9 -2.96 -10.79 -18.72
CA VAL A 9 -2.35 -9.46 -18.57
C VAL A 9 -3.38 -8.43 -18.12
N GLU A 10 -4.58 -8.41 -18.73
CA GLU A 10 -5.68 -7.52 -18.30
C GLU A 10 -6.08 -7.79 -16.84
N MET A 11 -6.11 -9.05 -16.39
CA MET A 11 -6.36 -9.37 -14.98
C MET A 11 -5.23 -8.91 -14.04
N ALA A 12 -3.97 -9.00 -14.48
CA ALA A 12 -2.83 -8.51 -13.70
C ALA A 12 -2.86 -6.99 -13.54
N ASP A 13 -3.18 -6.27 -14.62
CA ASP A 13 -3.36 -4.83 -14.60
C ASP A 13 -4.51 -4.40 -13.67
N ARG A 14 -5.66 -5.08 -13.75
CA ARG A 14 -6.79 -4.83 -12.83
C ARG A 14 -6.42 -5.01 -11.35
N VAL A 15 -5.56 -5.96 -11.01
CA VAL A 15 -5.07 -6.13 -9.63
C VAL A 15 -4.17 -4.96 -9.22
N SER A 16 -3.30 -4.50 -10.12
CA SER A 16 -2.47 -3.31 -9.91
C SER A 16 -3.32 -2.04 -9.70
N ALA A 17 -4.37 -1.86 -10.51
CA ALA A 17 -5.32 -0.76 -10.35
C ALA A 17 -6.08 -0.83 -9.01
N ARG A 18 -6.51 -2.03 -8.58
CA ARG A 18 -7.16 -2.22 -7.27
C ARG A 18 -6.25 -1.83 -6.11
N ARG A 19 -4.96 -2.18 -6.17
CA ARG A 19 -3.97 -1.74 -5.17
C ARG A 19 -3.87 -0.21 -5.10
N GLY A 20 -3.83 0.46 -6.26
CA GLY A 20 -3.84 1.93 -6.33
C GLY A 20 -5.07 2.53 -5.64
N LEU A 21 -6.26 2.01 -5.92
CA LEU A 21 -7.50 2.44 -5.27
C LEU A 21 -7.48 2.22 -3.75
N THR A 22 -7.01 1.05 -3.29
CA THR A 22 -6.88 0.76 -1.85
C THR A 22 -5.96 1.76 -1.15
N ASN A 23 -4.82 2.11 -1.77
CA ASN A 23 -3.91 3.10 -1.20
C ASN A 23 -4.53 4.49 -1.10
N SER A 24 -5.15 4.96 -2.18
CA SER A 24 -5.80 6.29 -2.19
C SER A 24 -6.95 6.37 -1.18
N PHE A 25 -7.70 5.28 -0.99
CA PHE A 25 -8.75 5.19 0.02
C PHE A 25 -8.18 5.39 1.43
N PHE A 26 -7.16 4.62 1.81
CA PHE A 26 -6.58 4.73 3.15
C PHE A 26 -5.85 6.05 3.36
N LEU A 27 -5.19 6.59 2.34
CA LEU A 27 -4.55 7.90 2.42
C LEU A 27 -5.57 9.00 2.69
N SER A 28 -6.69 8.99 1.96
CA SER A 28 -7.80 9.94 2.14
C SER A 28 -8.41 9.80 3.53
N LEU A 29 -8.63 8.58 3.99
CA LEU A 29 -9.21 8.29 5.30
C LEU A 29 -8.31 8.80 6.44
N ASN A 30 -7.01 8.50 6.41
CA ASN A 30 -6.07 8.99 7.42
C ASN A 30 -5.96 10.51 7.40
N THR A 31 -5.88 11.12 6.21
CA THR A 31 -5.84 12.58 6.05
C THR A 31 -7.10 13.23 6.63
N GLY A 32 -8.27 12.64 6.38
CA GLY A 32 -9.54 13.08 6.97
C GLY A 32 -9.53 13.01 8.51
N ILE A 33 -8.99 11.94 9.09
CA ILE A 33 -8.83 11.82 10.54
C ILE A 33 -7.94 12.95 11.08
N PHE A 34 -6.79 13.23 10.47
CA PHE A 34 -5.92 14.33 10.90
C PHE A 34 -6.59 15.69 10.78
N ALA A 35 -7.34 15.93 9.70
CA ALA A 35 -8.10 17.17 9.53
C ALA A 35 -9.15 17.35 10.64
N LEU A 36 -9.87 16.29 11.01
CA LEU A 36 -10.82 16.31 12.13
C LEU A 36 -10.11 16.57 13.46
N VAL A 37 -9.00 15.89 13.74
CA VAL A 37 -8.22 16.10 14.96
C VAL A 37 -7.69 17.53 15.02
N ALA A 38 -7.19 18.10 13.92
CA ALA A 38 -6.72 19.48 13.87
C ALA A 38 -7.86 20.49 14.08
N ALA A 39 -9.06 20.22 13.54
CA ALA A 39 -10.22 21.09 13.68
C ALA A 39 -10.79 21.08 15.11
N PHE A 40 -10.84 19.91 15.77
CA PHE A 40 -11.50 19.72 17.07
C PHE A 40 -10.52 19.59 18.25
N GLY A 41 -9.21 19.56 18.01
CA GLY A 41 -8.18 19.29 19.03
C GLY A 41 -8.02 20.35 20.12
N LYS A 42 -8.71 21.49 20.01
CA LYS A 42 -8.72 22.55 21.04
C LYS A 42 -9.83 22.37 22.08
N ILE A 43 -10.73 21.40 21.89
CA ILE A 43 -11.81 21.13 22.83
C ILE A 43 -11.19 20.49 24.08
N PRO A 44 -11.47 21.00 25.30
CA PRO A 44 -10.98 20.39 26.53
C PRO A 44 -11.40 18.93 26.58
N LEU A 45 -10.43 18.05 26.80
CA LEU A 45 -10.70 16.63 26.92
C LEU A 45 -11.36 16.37 28.27
N PRO A 46 -12.39 15.50 28.33
CA PRO A 46 -12.97 15.09 29.61
C PRO A 46 -11.92 14.36 30.46
N ASP A 47 -12.07 14.38 31.79
CA ASP A 47 -11.22 13.69 32.78
C ASP A 47 -10.97 12.19 32.51
N ARG A 48 -11.70 11.63 31.54
CA ARG A 48 -11.70 10.24 31.13
C ARG A 48 -10.83 10.00 29.90
N THR A 49 -9.62 10.56 29.88
CA THR A 49 -8.63 10.41 28.78
C THR A 49 -8.39 8.96 28.36
N TRP A 50 -8.57 7.99 29.27
CA TRP A 50 -8.48 6.56 28.96
C TRP A 50 -9.46 6.08 27.87
N TRP A 51 -10.58 6.79 27.63
CA TRP A 51 -11.52 6.45 26.55
C TRP A 51 -10.92 6.63 25.15
N LEU A 52 -9.85 7.42 25.01
CA LEU A 52 -9.13 7.62 23.75
C LEU A 52 -8.36 6.36 23.29
N VAL A 53 -8.23 5.34 24.14
CA VAL A 53 -7.63 4.06 23.77
C VAL A 53 -8.46 3.33 22.70
N ILE A 54 -9.79 3.46 22.75
CA ILE A 54 -10.69 2.81 21.78
C ILE A 54 -10.45 3.33 20.34
N PRO A 55 -10.53 4.65 20.07
CA PRO A 55 -10.23 5.17 18.74
C PRO A 55 -8.77 4.94 18.34
N LEU A 56 -7.82 4.97 19.28
CA LEU A 56 -6.42 4.63 18.99
C LEU A 56 -6.29 3.21 18.43
N ILE A 57 -6.88 2.21 19.09
CA ILE A 57 -6.86 0.81 18.63
C ILE A 57 -7.52 0.70 17.25
N ALA A 58 -8.64 1.38 17.01
CA ALA A 58 -9.33 1.34 15.73
C ALA A 58 -8.45 1.87 14.59
N VAL A 59 -7.81 3.02 14.79
CA VAL A 59 -6.96 3.64 13.76
C VAL A 59 -5.66 2.86 13.54
N LEU A 60 -5.06 2.31 14.61
CA LEU A 60 -3.91 1.40 14.48
C LEU A 60 -4.27 0.10 13.76
N GLY A 61 -5.43 -0.49 14.08
CA GLY A 61 -5.94 -1.67 13.40
C GLY A 61 -6.18 -1.42 11.90
N GLN A 62 -6.68 -0.24 11.56
CA GLN A 62 -6.83 0.18 10.17
C GLN A 62 -5.48 0.40 9.45
N CYS A 63 -4.47 0.97 10.11
CA CYS A 63 -3.11 1.07 9.57
C CYS A 63 -2.49 -0.32 9.34
N PHE A 64 -2.70 -1.26 10.27
CA PHE A 64 -2.26 -2.63 10.14
C PHE A 64 -2.95 -3.35 8.96
N ALA A 65 -4.27 -3.20 8.84
CA ALA A 65 -5.03 -3.75 7.72
C ALA A 65 -4.53 -3.19 6.37
N TRP A 66 -4.25 -1.88 6.31
CA TRP A 66 -3.68 -1.25 5.11
C TRP A 66 -2.33 -1.86 4.74
N PHE A 67 -1.41 -2.00 5.69
CA PHE A 67 -0.11 -2.63 5.45
C PHE A 67 -0.24 -4.05 4.86
N TYR A 68 -1.11 -4.88 5.45
CA TYR A 68 -1.33 -6.24 4.98
C TYR A 68 -1.97 -6.30 3.60
N LEU A 69 -2.92 -5.42 3.30
CA LEU A 69 -3.54 -5.34 1.98
C LEU A 69 -2.51 -4.99 0.91
N VAL A 70 -1.68 -3.96 1.13
CA VAL A 70 -0.61 -3.58 0.19
C VAL A 70 0.39 -4.72 -0.01
N ARG A 71 0.79 -5.39 1.08
CA ARG A 71 1.69 -6.55 1.02
C ARG A 71 1.07 -7.70 0.22
N SER A 72 -0.20 -8.00 0.45
CA SER A 72 -0.94 -9.06 -0.25
C SER A 72 -1.02 -8.77 -1.75
N TYR A 73 -1.39 -7.54 -2.13
CA TYR A 73 -1.42 -7.13 -3.53
C TYR A 73 -0.04 -7.21 -4.20
N ARG A 74 1.03 -6.84 -3.50
CA ARG A 74 2.40 -6.98 -4.02
C ARG A 74 2.75 -8.44 -4.32
N LEU A 75 2.45 -9.35 -3.39
CA LEU A 75 2.72 -10.79 -3.56
C LEU A 75 1.90 -11.37 -4.71
N LEU A 76 0.61 -11.04 -4.77
CA LEU A 76 -0.26 -11.49 -5.85
C LEU A 76 0.20 -10.96 -7.22
N ASN A 77 0.61 -9.69 -7.29
CA ASN A 77 1.11 -9.12 -8.54
C ASN A 77 2.41 -9.78 -8.98
N SER A 78 3.33 -10.04 -8.04
CA SER A 78 4.57 -10.78 -8.33
C SER A 78 4.29 -12.17 -8.89
N ALA A 79 3.36 -12.91 -8.30
CA ALA A 79 2.97 -14.23 -8.80
C ALA A 79 2.34 -14.14 -10.20
N LYS A 80 1.50 -13.14 -10.45
CA LYS A 80 0.91 -12.91 -11.78
C LYS A 80 1.97 -12.59 -12.83
N TYR A 81 2.95 -11.75 -12.52
CA TYR A 81 4.05 -11.42 -13.44
C TYR A 81 4.86 -12.66 -13.84
N GLN A 82 5.12 -13.60 -12.91
CA GLN A 82 5.80 -14.86 -13.23
C GLN A 82 4.99 -15.72 -14.21
N VAL A 83 3.66 -15.78 -14.04
CA VAL A 83 2.78 -16.51 -14.96
C VAL A 83 2.72 -15.84 -16.33
N VAL A 84 2.69 -14.50 -16.38
CA VAL A 84 2.80 -13.75 -17.64
C VAL A 84 4.11 -14.10 -18.36
N GLY A 85 5.23 -14.14 -17.64
CA GLY A 85 6.52 -14.53 -18.23
C GLY A 85 6.54 -15.94 -18.81
N ALA A 86 6.01 -16.91 -18.07
CA ALA A 86 5.88 -18.29 -18.56
C ALA A 86 4.97 -18.41 -19.80
N LEU A 87 3.99 -17.51 -19.96
CA LEU A 87 3.16 -17.43 -21.17
C LEU A 87 3.92 -16.75 -22.32
N GLU A 88 4.68 -15.69 -22.04
CA GLU A 88 5.48 -14.97 -23.04
C GLU A 88 6.60 -15.81 -23.64
N GLU A 89 7.17 -16.77 -22.90
CA GLU A 89 8.17 -17.71 -23.43
C GLU A 89 7.67 -18.55 -24.61
N ARG A 90 6.35 -18.70 -24.74
CA ARG A 90 5.68 -19.42 -25.83
C ARG A 90 5.25 -18.50 -26.97
N LEU A 91 5.43 -17.19 -26.83
CA LEU A 91 5.07 -16.18 -27.81
C LEU A 91 6.33 -15.70 -28.57
N PRO A 92 6.18 -15.25 -29.83
CA PRO A 92 7.32 -14.75 -30.61
C PRO A 92 7.94 -13.47 -30.05
N ALA A 93 7.20 -12.73 -29.21
CA ALA A 93 7.66 -11.53 -28.53
C ALA A 93 7.40 -11.64 -27.01
N SER A 94 8.33 -11.11 -26.21
CA SER A 94 8.31 -11.12 -24.74
C SER A 94 8.54 -9.71 -24.17
N PRO A 95 7.58 -8.80 -24.37
CA PRO A 95 7.71 -7.41 -23.96
C PRO A 95 7.88 -7.24 -22.45
N PHE A 96 7.14 -7.98 -21.61
CA PHE A 96 7.21 -7.80 -20.16
C PHE A 96 8.37 -8.57 -19.52
N TRP A 97 8.54 -9.85 -19.89
CA TRP A 97 9.49 -10.75 -19.22
C TRP A 97 10.93 -10.53 -19.65
N ARG A 98 11.18 -10.28 -20.95
CA ARG A 98 12.54 -10.04 -21.45
C ARG A 98 12.82 -8.57 -21.61
N ALA A 99 12.00 -7.82 -22.34
CA ALA A 99 12.34 -6.45 -22.69
C ALA A 99 12.27 -5.50 -21.48
N GLU A 100 11.15 -5.49 -20.74
CA GLU A 100 10.98 -4.61 -19.58
C GLU A 100 11.89 -5.02 -18.41
N TRP A 101 11.98 -6.31 -18.10
CA TRP A 101 12.90 -6.80 -17.05
C TRP A 101 14.36 -6.43 -17.32
N TRP A 102 14.82 -6.57 -18.57
CA TRP A 102 16.17 -6.16 -18.98
C TRP A 102 16.36 -4.63 -18.89
N ALA A 103 15.37 -3.85 -19.34
CA ALA A 103 15.41 -2.39 -19.24
C ALA A 103 15.49 -1.91 -17.77
N LEU A 104 14.79 -2.60 -16.87
CA LEU A 104 14.81 -2.36 -15.43
C LEU A 104 16.09 -2.87 -14.73
N GLY A 105 17.05 -3.43 -15.47
CA GLY A 105 18.34 -3.89 -14.94
C GLY A 105 18.27 -5.21 -14.18
N GLU A 106 17.28 -6.06 -14.51
CA GLU A 106 17.12 -7.42 -14.01
C GLU A 106 17.07 -7.54 -12.47
N GLY A 107 16.74 -6.45 -11.77
CA GLY A 107 16.74 -6.37 -10.31
C GLY A 107 18.13 -6.24 -9.68
N ASN A 108 19.21 -6.20 -10.48
CA ASN A 108 20.58 -6.05 -9.99
C ASN A 108 20.98 -4.58 -9.81
N ASP A 109 20.33 -3.69 -10.57
CA ASP A 109 20.64 -2.26 -10.58
C ASP A 109 19.60 -1.43 -9.81
N ARG A 110 19.81 -1.29 -8.48
CA ARG A 110 18.92 -0.50 -7.61
C ARG A 110 18.84 0.99 -7.98
N SER A 111 19.77 1.52 -8.79
CA SER A 111 19.68 2.91 -9.26
C SER A 111 18.70 3.09 -10.41
N ARG A 112 18.33 2.01 -11.12
CA ARG A 112 17.40 2.08 -12.26
C ARG A 112 15.94 1.98 -11.84
N TYR A 113 15.64 1.17 -10.82
CA TYR A 113 14.26 0.97 -10.37
C TYR A 113 14.15 0.79 -8.86
N TRP A 114 13.53 1.76 -8.20
CA TRP A 114 13.07 1.61 -6.83
C TRP A 114 11.64 1.07 -6.82
N PRO A 115 11.38 -0.10 -6.21
CA PRO A 115 10.04 -0.64 -6.20
C PRO A 115 9.14 0.26 -5.34
N LEU A 116 8.20 0.98 -5.97
CA LEU A 116 7.20 1.82 -5.30
C LEU A 116 6.47 1.07 -4.17
N SER A 117 6.38 -0.25 -4.27
CA SER A 117 5.80 -1.12 -3.24
C SER A 117 6.46 -1.05 -1.88
N HIS A 118 7.76 -0.73 -1.81
CA HIS A 118 8.41 -0.54 -0.51
C HIS A 118 7.93 0.76 0.12
N ILE A 119 7.88 1.85 -0.66
CA ILE A 119 7.44 3.17 -0.19
C ILE A 119 5.99 3.08 0.32
N GLU A 120 5.09 2.45 -0.44
CA GLU A 120 3.69 2.30 -0.02
C GLU A 120 3.50 1.50 1.28
N GLN A 121 4.41 0.59 1.61
CA GLN A 121 4.37 -0.18 2.86
C GLN A 121 4.85 0.64 4.07
N TRP A 122 5.65 1.68 3.87
CA TRP A 122 6.09 2.57 4.94
C TRP A 122 5.01 3.58 5.35
N ILE A 123 4.12 3.96 4.43
CA ILE A 123 3.08 4.98 4.70
C ILE A 123 2.17 4.59 5.88
N PRO A 124 1.59 3.36 5.96
CA PRO A 124 0.78 2.97 7.12
C PRO A 124 1.57 2.98 8.43
N ILE A 125 2.87 2.67 8.39
CA ILE A 125 3.73 2.68 9.59
C ILE A 125 3.93 4.11 10.08
N LEU A 126 4.22 5.04 9.17
CA LEU A 126 4.36 6.46 9.50
C LEU A 126 3.09 7.03 10.15
N PHE A 127 1.92 6.69 9.60
CA PHE A 127 0.65 7.09 10.21
C PHE A 127 0.44 6.44 11.59
N GLY A 128 0.72 5.14 11.73
CA GLY A 128 0.65 4.45 13.03
C GLY A 128 1.52 5.12 14.09
N LEU A 129 2.77 5.47 13.75
CA LEU A 129 3.67 6.20 14.63
C LEU A 129 3.14 7.60 14.98
N ALA A 130 2.59 8.32 14.00
CA ALA A 130 1.97 9.62 14.23
C ALA A 130 0.81 9.53 15.23
N TYR A 131 -0.08 8.53 15.10
CA TYR A 131 -1.18 8.34 16.04
C TYR A 131 -0.72 8.00 17.46
N ILE A 132 0.29 7.13 17.60
CA ILE A 132 0.88 6.82 18.91
C ILE A 132 1.49 8.09 19.53
N SER A 133 2.27 8.85 18.76
CA SER A 133 2.89 10.08 19.24
C SER A 133 1.86 11.12 19.70
N ALA A 134 0.75 11.26 18.96
CA ALA A 134 -0.34 12.17 19.32
C ALA A 134 -1.05 11.72 20.61
N PHE A 135 -1.30 10.43 20.78
CA PHE A 135 -1.89 9.88 22.00
C PHE A 135 -0.99 10.08 23.22
N LEU A 136 0.32 9.85 23.08
CA LEU A 136 1.29 10.10 24.14
C LEU A 136 1.35 11.58 24.50
N ALA A 137 1.39 12.48 23.51
CA ALA A 137 1.34 13.92 23.77
C ALA A 137 0.09 14.30 24.56
N ILE A 138 -1.07 13.75 24.26
CA ILE A 138 -2.32 14.06 24.96
C ILE A 138 -2.36 13.51 26.40
N THR A 139 -1.73 12.36 26.66
CA THR A 139 -1.82 11.68 27.96
C THR A 139 -0.77 12.13 28.97
N PHE A 140 0.37 12.61 28.50
CA PHE A 140 1.50 13.06 29.34
C PHE A 140 1.61 14.59 29.46
N THR A 141 0.66 15.35 28.89
CA THR A 141 0.55 16.81 29.02
C THR A 141 -0.64 17.17 29.89
#